data_AF-A0A3N0YKM2-F1
#
_entry.id   AF-A0A3N0YKM2-F1
#
_cell.length_a   1.000
_cell.length_b   1.000
_cell.length_c   1.000
_cell.angle_alpha   90.00
_cell.angle_beta   90.00
_cell.angle_gamma   90.00
#
_symmetry.space_group_name_H-M   'P 1'
#
loop_
_entity.id
_entity.type
_entity.pdbx_description
1 polymer ?
#
loop_
_entity_poly.entity_id
_entity_poly.type
_entity_poly.pdbx_seq_one_letter_code
_entity_poly.pdbx_strand_id
1 'polypeptide(L)'
;MVRVVSVLGLVMFSVALLILSLISYVSIKKDFIFTSPKYANAGGPRMYMFHAGFRSQLAMKFLDPAFTSLNNALNENIQESSNWRFNKSAYLEQSKEIAQYIDVPHNFTLTKSSVRVGQLMHYDYSSHKYVFSIGENLRSLLPDSSPVLNKRFNTCAVVGNSGILTGSHCGPEIDKYDFVFRCNFAPTEVFRRDVGRRTNLTTFNPSILEKYYNNLLTIQDRNNFFLSLKKLDGAILWIPAFFFHTSATVTRTLVDFFVEHKGQLKVQLAWPGNIMQYVNRYWKTKQLSPKRLSTGILMFTLASSLCDQIHLYGFWPFGWDPNTGKELPYHYYDKKGTKFTTKWQESHQLPTEFKLLFKMHADGVLKLSLSHCA
;
A
#
# COMPACT_ATOMS: atom_id res chain seq x y z
N MET A 1 -67.23 11.65 -3.61
CA MET A 1 -66.29 12.73 -3.19
C MET A 1 -65.57 12.51 -1.85
N VAL A 2 -65.93 11.51 -1.03
CA VAL A 2 -65.32 11.34 0.32
C VAL A 2 -63.97 10.58 0.31
N ARG A 3 -63.66 9.77 -0.72
CA ARG A 3 -62.39 9.00 -0.78
C ARG A 3 -61.16 9.80 -1.26
N VAL A 4 -61.35 10.88 -2.02
CA VAL A 4 -60.22 11.67 -2.57
C VAL A 4 -59.61 12.60 -1.52
N VAL A 5 -60.42 13.07 -0.55
CA VAL A 5 -59.97 13.96 0.54
C VAL A 5 -59.04 13.24 1.53
N SER A 6 -59.24 11.93 1.74
CA SER A 6 -58.41 11.12 2.64
C SER A 6 -57.00 10.86 2.10
N VAL A 7 -56.87 10.66 0.78
CA VAL A 7 -55.57 10.42 0.13
C VAL A 7 -54.75 11.71 0.06
N LEU A 8 -55.38 12.85 -0.24
CA LEU A 8 -54.70 14.14 -0.24
C LEU A 8 -54.16 14.51 1.16
N GLY A 9 -54.94 14.23 2.21
CA GLY A 9 -54.51 14.47 3.60
C GLY A 9 -53.29 13.63 4.00
N LEU A 10 -53.26 12.36 3.60
CA LEU A 10 -52.13 11.45 3.85
C LEU A 10 -50.86 11.85 3.10
N VAL A 11 -50.98 12.32 1.86
CA VAL A 11 -49.85 12.81 1.06
C VAL A 11 -49.30 14.10 1.67
N MET A 12 -50.17 15.04 2.04
CA MET A 12 -49.74 16.31 2.67
C MET A 12 -49.07 16.08 4.03
N PHE A 13 -49.55 15.13 4.83
CA PHE A 13 -48.92 14.75 6.09
C PHE A 13 -47.54 14.11 5.88
N SER A 14 -47.40 13.26 4.86
CA SER A 14 -46.12 12.61 4.53
C SER A 14 -45.08 13.62 4.04
N VAL A 15 -45.49 14.61 3.24
CA VAL A 15 -44.61 15.69 2.77
C VAL A 15 -44.19 16.59 3.94
N ALA A 16 -45.09 16.91 4.87
CA ALA A 16 -44.77 17.69 6.05
C ALA A 16 -43.74 16.99 6.96
N LEU A 17 -43.87 15.66 7.15
CA LEU A 17 -42.89 14.87 7.91
C LEU A 17 -41.51 14.84 7.25
N LEU A 18 -41.45 14.75 5.92
CA LEU A 18 -40.18 14.80 5.18
C LEU A 18 -39.50 16.17 5.30
N ILE A 19 -40.27 17.26 5.25
CA ILE A 19 -39.74 18.62 5.43
C ILE A 19 -39.21 18.81 6.86
N LEU A 20 -39.94 18.37 7.88
CA LEU A 20 -39.51 18.46 9.28
C LEU A 20 -38.25 17.61 9.56
N SER A 21 -38.17 16.42 8.97
CA SER A 21 -36.98 15.58 8.98
C SER A 21 -35.77 16.28 8.35
N LEU A 22 -35.96 16.93 7.20
CA LEU A 22 -34.90 17.64 6.50
C LEU A 22 -34.41 18.87 7.31
N ILE A 23 -35.33 19.62 7.92
CA ILE A 23 -35.01 20.76 8.79
C ILE A 23 -34.21 20.29 10.02
N SER A 24 -34.62 19.19 10.65
CA SER A 24 -33.90 18.61 11.80
C SER A 24 -32.49 18.14 11.40
N TYR A 25 -32.36 17.46 10.25
CA TYR A 25 -31.07 17.03 9.71
C TYR A 25 -30.13 18.21 9.41
N VAL A 26 -30.65 19.31 8.85
CA VAL A 26 -29.86 20.50 8.54
C VAL A 26 -29.47 21.26 9.83
N SER A 27 -30.34 21.34 10.84
CA SER A 27 -29.99 21.93 12.15
C SER A 27 -28.88 21.15 12.86
N ILE A 28 -28.98 19.82 12.92
CA ILE A 28 -27.96 18.96 13.53
C ILE A 28 -26.61 19.12 12.81
N LYS A 29 -26.63 19.27 11.47
CA LYS A 29 -25.40 19.46 10.69
C LYS A 29 -24.80 20.86 10.87
N LYS A 30 -25.61 21.88 11.17
CA LYS A 30 -25.15 23.25 11.42
C LYS A 30 -24.40 23.35 12.75
N ASP A 31 -24.82 22.62 13.78
CA ASP A 31 -24.16 22.55 15.09
C ASP A 31 -22.80 21.82 15.03
N PHE A 32 -22.61 20.93 14.04
CA PHE A 32 -21.33 20.25 13.79
C PHE A 32 -20.31 21.06 12.96
N ILE A 33 -20.72 22.15 12.31
CA ILE A 33 -19.87 22.90 11.37
C ILE A 33 -19.35 24.22 11.95
N PHE A 34 -19.99 24.78 12.99
CA PHE A 34 -19.57 26.04 13.60
C PHE A 34 -19.35 25.96 15.11
N THR A 35 -18.28 25.27 15.52
CA THR A 35 -17.67 25.49 16.85
C THR A 35 -16.17 25.70 16.70
N SER A 36 -15.78 26.97 16.53
CA SER A 36 -14.41 27.43 16.81
C SER A 36 -14.32 27.81 18.30
N PRO A 37 -13.32 27.39 19.08
CA PRO A 37 -13.20 27.82 20.46
C PRO A 37 -12.62 29.25 20.51
N LYS A 38 -13.44 30.21 20.97
CA LYS A 38 -13.00 31.55 21.34
C LYS A 38 -12.29 31.50 22.70
N TYR A 39 -11.12 32.11 22.76
CA TYR A 39 -10.42 32.51 23.98
C TYR A 39 -11.24 33.52 24.79
N ALA A 40 -11.26 33.37 26.13
CA ALA A 40 -11.58 34.44 27.08
C ALA A 40 -10.80 34.23 28.40
N ASN A 41 -9.98 35.25 28.77
CA ASN A 41 -9.44 35.56 30.10
C ASN A 41 -10.60 35.96 31.07
N ALA A 42 -10.53 36.05 32.41
CA ALA A 42 -9.52 35.99 33.46
C ALA A 42 -10.24 35.78 34.83
N GLY A 43 -9.52 35.29 35.85
CA GLY A 43 -9.83 35.57 37.28
C GLY A 43 -10.18 34.35 38.15
N GLY A 44 -9.22 33.91 38.98
CA GLY A 44 -9.44 32.95 40.09
C GLY A 44 -8.15 32.27 40.57
N PRO A 45 -7.91 32.07 41.88
CA PRO A 45 -6.57 31.93 42.45
C PRO A 45 -5.89 30.58 42.15
N ARG A 46 -4.60 30.66 41.80
CA ARG A 46 -3.69 29.51 41.62
C ARG A 46 -3.41 28.84 42.95
N MET A 47 -4.06 27.70 43.21
CA MET A 47 -3.50 26.68 44.09
C MET A 47 -2.38 25.94 43.34
N TYR A 48 -1.16 26.03 43.88
CA TYR A 48 -0.09 25.11 43.53
C TYR A 48 -0.44 23.73 44.09
N MET A 49 -0.76 22.77 43.22
CA MET A 49 -0.63 21.35 43.55
C MET A 49 0.38 20.71 42.60
N PHE A 50 1.49 20.31 43.19
CA PHE A 50 2.39 19.30 42.65
C PHE A 50 1.61 18.01 42.40
N HIS A 51 1.36 17.66 41.15
CA HIS A 51 1.17 16.27 40.75
C HIS A 51 2.10 15.95 39.57
N ALA A 52 3.34 15.64 39.94
CA ALA A 52 4.12 14.65 39.21
C ALA A 52 3.34 13.33 39.18
N GLY A 53 3.31 12.67 38.02
CA GLY A 53 2.92 11.27 37.91
C GLY A 53 1.45 10.99 37.63
N PHE A 54 0.94 11.34 36.44
CA PHE A 54 -0.15 10.58 35.80
C PHE A 54 -0.08 10.75 34.27
N ARG A 55 1.02 10.28 33.66
CA ARG A 55 1.10 9.97 32.23
C ARG A 55 1.40 8.48 32.09
N SER A 56 0.78 7.85 31.08
CA SER A 56 1.08 6.50 30.59
C SER A 56 0.40 5.28 31.26
N GLN A 57 -0.92 5.26 31.43
CA GLN A 57 -1.63 3.97 31.59
C GLN A 57 -2.88 3.80 30.73
N LEU A 58 -3.50 4.88 30.23
CA LEU A 58 -4.75 4.74 29.46
C LEU A 58 -4.54 4.29 28.00
N ALA A 59 -3.33 4.40 27.45
CA ALA A 59 -3.00 3.92 26.09
C ALA A 59 -2.63 2.43 26.04
N MET A 60 -2.33 1.80 27.18
CA MET A 60 -1.93 0.39 27.26
C MET A 60 -3.13 -0.59 27.25
N LYS A 61 -4.35 -0.11 27.49
CA LYS A 61 -5.55 -0.97 27.58
C LYS A 61 -6.11 -1.45 26.24
N PHE A 62 -5.55 -1.03 25.11
CA PHE A 62 -5.99 -1.44 23.76
C PHE A 62 -4.92 -2.22 22.97
N LEU A 63 -3.81 -2.59 23.62
CA LEU A 63 -2.83 -3.47 22.99
C LEU A 63 -3.33 -4.91 23.14
N ASP A 64 -3.67 -5.54 22.02
CA ASP A 64 -3.75 -7.01 21.90
C ASP A 64 -2.52 -7.63 22.60
N PRO A 65 -2.67 -8.71 23.40
CA PRO A 65 -1.55 -9.42 24.03
C PRO A 65 -0.38 -9.77 23.08
N ALA A 66 -0.63 -9.86 21.77
CA ALA A 66 0.40 -9.97 20.75
C ALA A 66 1.38 -8.77 20.73
N PHE A 67 0.94 -7.56 21.08
CA PHE A 67 1.77 -6.34 21.07
C PHE A 67 2.72 -6.22 22.27
N THR A 68 2.35 -6.73 23.45
CA THR A 68 3.26 -6.72 24.62
C THR A 68 4.40 -7.72 24.44
N SER A 69 4.13 -8.90 23.87
CA SER A 69 5.20 -9.86 23.50
C SER A 69 6.09 -9.34 22.35
N LEU A 70 5.52 -8.60 21.40
CA LEU A 70 6.28 -7.99 20.31
C LEU A 70 7.23 -6.92 20.84
N ASN A 71 6.82 -6.07 21.78
CA ASN A 71 7.72 -5.06 22.38
C ASN A 71 8.93 -5.69 23.10
N ASN A 72 8.74 -6.78 23.85
CA ASN A 72 9.85 -7.44 24.53
C ASN A 72 10.81 -8.12 23.54
N ALA A 73 10.28 -8.84 22.54
CA ALA A 73 11.10 -9.49 21.50
C ALA A 73 11.75 -8.50 20.52
N LEU A 74 11.12 -7.35 20.28
CA LEU A 74 11.70 -6.24 19.51
C LEU A 74 12.84 -5.59 20.28
N ASN A 75 12.69 -5.33 21.59
CA ASN A 75 13.72 -4.65 22.37
C ASN A 75 15.00 -5.49 22.50
N GLU A 76 14.91 -6.81 22.68
CA GLU A 76 16.09 -7.69 22.72
C GLU A 76 16.79 -7.80 21.34
N ASN A 77 16.03 -7.89 20.25
CA ASN A 77 16.58 -8.12 18.90
C ASN A 77 16.93 -6.85 18.11
N ILE A 78 16.33 -5.68 18.39
CA ILE A 78 16.70 -4.40 17.72
C ILE A 78 18.13 -4.01 18.10
N GLN A 79 18.53 -4.29 19.34
CA GLN A 79 19.89 -4.04 19.84
C GLN A 79 20.93 -4.95 19.14
N GLU A 80 20.52 -6.12 18.64
CA GLU A 80 21.34 -7.05 17.85
C GLU A 80 21.35 -6.79 16.34
N SER A 81 20.69 -5.73 15.84
CA SER A 81 20.64 -5.41 14.40
C SER A 81 22.03 -5.22 13.75
N SER A 82 23.07 -4.95 14.54
CA SER A 82 24.48 -4.90 14.12
C SER A 82 25.10 -6.27 13.78
N ASN A 83 24.48 -7.38 14.21
CA ASN A 83 24.99 -8.74 14.07
C ASN A 83 24.25 -9.58 13.01
N TRP A 84 23.33 -9.00 12.24
CA TRP A 84 22.60 -9.75 11.21
C TRP A 84 23.56 -10.38 10.20
N ARG A 85 23.36 -11.67 9.92
CA ARG A 85 24.13 -12.42 8.91
C ARG A 85 23.18 -13.12 7.93
N PHE A 86 23.54 -13.07 6.66
CA PHE A 86 22.78 -13.73 5.62
C PHE A 86 22.93 -15.26 5.71
N ASN A 87 21.82 -15.96 5.90
CA ASN A 87 21.76 -17.41 5.85
C ASN A 87 21.29 -17.85 4.45
N LYS A 88 22.25 -18.02 3.54
CA LYS A 88 21.99 -18.38 2.15
C LYS A 88 21.21 -19.69 2.01
N SER A 89 21.47 -20.69 2.85
CA SER A 89 20.79 -21.98 2.81
C SER A 89 19.30 -21.84 3.16
N ALA A 90 18.98 -21.14 4.25
CA ALA A 90 17.59 -20.89 4.65
C ALA A 90 16.84 -20.03 3.61
N TYR A 91 17.53 -19.04 3.02
CA TYR A 91 16.96 -18.24 1.93
C TYR A 91 16.62 -19.09 0.70
N LEU A 92 17.54 -19.95 0.26
CA LEU A 92 17.33 -20.82 -0.91
C LEU A 92 16.22 -21.83 -0.67
N GLU A 93 16.13 -22.39 0.54
CA GLU A 93 15.03 -23.26 0.94
C GLU A 93 13.68 -22.54 0.84
N GLN A 94 13.57 -21.35 1.41
CA GLN A 94 12.35 -20.55 1.29
C GLN A 94 12.01 -20.15 -0.15
N SER A 95 12.99 -19.72 -0.94
CA SER A 95 12.79 -19.39 -2.35
C SER A 95 12.26 -20.59 -3.13
N LYS A 96 12.80 -21.80 -2.85
CA LYS A 96 12.34 -23.06 -3.42
C LYS A 96 10.91 -23.41 -2.99
N GLU A 97 10.55 -23.20 -1.72
CA GLU A 97 9.18 -23.39 -1.24
C GLU A 97 8.20 -22.45 -1.98
N ILE A 98 8.52 -21.16 -2.12
CA ILE A 98 7.68 -20.20 -2.86
C ILE A 98 7.48 -20.64 -4.31
N ALA A 99 8.55 -21.09 -4.97
CA ALA A 99 8.52 -21.54 -6.35
C ALA A 99 7.62 -22.77 -6.60
N GLN A 100 7.29 -23.55 -5.57
CA GLN A 100 6.32 -24.65 -5.67
C GLN A 100 4.87 -24.16 -5.84
N TYR A 101 4.58 -22.93 -5.40
CA TYR A 101 3.23 -22.37 -5.46
C TYR A 101 3.03 -21.44 -6.65
N ILE A 102 4.06 -20.69 -7.04
CA ILE A 102 3.99 -19.72 -8.13
C ILE A 102 5.29 -19.71 -8.93
N ASP A 103 5.17 -19.94 -10.24
CA ASP A 103 6.22 -19.65 -11.20
C ASP A 103 6.21 -18.15 -11.48
N VAL A 104 7.02 -17.40 -10.71
CA VAL A 104 7.06 -15.94 -10.81
C VAL A 104 7.44 -15.47 -12.21
N PRO A 105 8.53 -15.95 -12.86
CA PRO A 105 8.88 -15.51 -14.21
C PRO A 105 7.71 -15.60 -15.20
N HIS A 106 6.92 -16.66 -15.18
CA HIS A 106 5.79 -16.83 -16.10
C HIS A 106 4.50 -16.13 -15.65
N ASN A 107 4.27 -15.99 -14.33
CA ASN A 107 3.06 -15.33 -13.79
C ASN A 107 3.25 -13.84 -13.50
N PHE A 108 4.45 -13.30 -13.70
CA PHE A 108 4.78 -11.90 -13.41
C PHE A 108 3.90 -10.91 -14.20
N THR A 109 3.54 -11.26 -15.43
CA THR A 109 2.68 -10.47 -16.30
C THR A 109 1.94 -11.37 -17.27
N LEU A 110 0.73 -11.00 -17.65
CA LEU A 110 0.08 -11.49 -18.87
C LEU A 110 0.95 -11.12 -20.08
N THR A 111 0.91 -11.95 -21.11
CA THR A 111 1.57 -11.71 -22.40
C THR A 111 0.53 -11.62 -23.51
N LYS A 112 0.93 -11.11 -24.69
CA LYS A 112 0.03 -11.04 -25.85
C LYS A 112 -0.57 -12.40 -26.25
N SER A 113 0.17 -13.49 -26.01
CA SER A 113 -0.25 -14.86 -26.33
C SER A 113 -1.05 -15.53 -25.21
N SER A 114 -0.96 -15.05 -23.96
CA SER A 114 -1.68 -15.64 -22.83
C SER A 114 -3.14 -15.19 -22.73
N VAL A 115 -3.57 -14.24 -23.56
CA VAL A 115 -4.95 -13.72 -23.58
C VAL A 115 -5.53 -13.61 -24.99
N ARG A 116 -6.85 -13.68 -25.07
CA ARG A 116 -7.61 -13.43 -26.30
C ARG A 116 -8.42 -12.14 -26.20
N VAL A 117 -8.60 -11.46 -27.33
CA VAL A 117 -9.53 -10.33 -27.41
C VAL A 117 -10.94 -10.83 -27.14
N GLY A 118 -11.70 -10.11 -26.32
CA GLY A 118 -13.02 -10.52 -25.82
C GLY A 118 -12.98 -11.44 -24.60
N GLN A 119 -11.80 -11.91 -24.16
CA GLN A 119 -11.67 -12.73 -22.96
C GLN A 119 -12.15 -11.96 -21.72
N LEU A 120 -12.97 -12.61 -20.89
CA LEU A 120 -13.46 -12.04 -19.63
C LEU A 120 -12.50 -12.41 -18.50
N MET A 121 -11.89 -11.40 -17.88
CA MET A 121 -11.08 -11.52 -16.68
C MET A 121 -11.93 -11.27 -15.44
N HIS A 122 -11.70 -12.03 -14.38
CA HIS A 122 -12.29 -11.81 -13.07
C HIS A 122 -11.31 -11.09 -12.15
N TYR A 123 -11.77 -10.71 -10.94
CA TYR A 123 -10.96 -9.97 -9.97
C TYR A 123 -10.67 -10.81 -8.72
N ASP A 124 -9.40 -10.90 -8.32
CA ASP A 124 -8.95 -11.78 -7.23
C ASP A 124 -9.65 -11.50 -5.88
N TYR A 125 -9.98 -10.23 -5.61
CA TYR A 125 -10.57 -9.80 -4.34
C TYR A 125 -11.96 -9.19 -4.51
N SER A 126 -12.70 -9.59 -5.55
CA SER A 126 -14.09 -9.14 -5.74
C SER A 126 -15.00 -10.31 -6.07
N SER A 127 -16.32 -10.09 -5.95
CA SER A 127 -17.31 -11.08 -6.35
C SER A 127 -17.13 -11.49 -7.81
N HIS A 128 -17.32 -12.77 -8.11
CA HIS A 128 -17.13 -13.36 -9.44
C HIS A 128 -18.03 -12.75 -10.53
N LYS A 129 -19.11 -12.04 -10.13
CA LYS A 129 -19.99 -11.31 -11.06
C LYS A 129 -19.30 -10.15 -11.79
N TYR A 130 -18.21 -9.63 -11.24
CA TYR A 130 -17.47 -8.54 -11.86
C TYR A 130 -16.48 -9.09 -12.89
N VAL A 131 -16.54 -8.55 -14.11
CA VAL A 131 -15.71 -8.98 -15.23
C VAL A 131 -15.07 -7.78 -15.94
N PHE A 132 -13.93 -8.01 -16.57
CA PHE A 132 -13.26 -7.09 -17.48
C PHE A 132 -12.98 -7.78 -18.81
N SER A 133 -13.52 -7.26 -19.91
CA SER A 133 -13.24 -7.79 -21.25
C SER A 133 -11.91 -7.25 -21.77
N ILE A 134 -10.99 -8.14 -22.16
CA ILE A 134 -9.72 -7.79 -22.80
C ILE A 134 -10.00 -7.22 -24.19
N GLY A 135 -9.72 -5.93 -24.38
CA GLY A 135 -9.78 -5.29 -25.70
C GLY A 135 -8.44 -5.32 -26.44
N GLU A 136 -8.48 -4.94 -27.72
CA GLU A 136 -7.28 -4.81 -28.58
C GLU A 136 -6.23 -3.88 -27.97
N ASN A 137 -6.66 -2.72 -27.47
CA ASN A 137 -5.77 -1.73 -26.86
C ASN A 137 -4.97 -2.32 -25.69
N LEU A 138 -5.63 -2.95 -24.72
CA LEU A 138 -4.93 -3.57 -23.58
C LEU A 138 -4.01 -4.70 -24.04
N ARG A 139 -4.48 -5.58 -24.93
CA ARG A 139 -3.65 -6.66 -25.47
C ARG A 139 -2.40 -6.13 -26.18
N SER A 140 -2.51 -5.00 -26.88
CA SER A 140 -1.38 -4.37 -27.58
C SER A 140 -0.30 -3.81 -26.65
N LEU A 141 -0.64 -3.55 -25.39
CA LEU A 141 0.26 -3.06 -24.34
C LEU A 141 0.91 -4.19 -23.52
N LEU A 142 0.46 -5.44 -23.67
CA LEU A 142 1.09 -6.58 -23.03
C LEU A 142 2.43 -6.90 -23.70
N PRO A 143 3.45 -7.35 -22.94
CA PRO A 143 4.70 -7.77 -23.53
C PRO A 143 4.55 -9.11 -24.28
N ASP A 144 5.46 -9.39 -25.21
CA ASP A 144 5.50 -10.68 -25.91
C ASP A 144 6.01 -11.81 -24.99
N SER A 145 6.96 -11.48 -24.12
CA SER A 145 7.51 -12.36 -23.08
C SER A 145 7.66 -11.61 -21.77
N SER A 146 7.67 -12.33 -20.65
CA SER A 146 7.87 -11.70 -19.33
C SER A 146 9.21 -10.93 -19.28
N PRO A 147 9.22 -9.66 -18.79
CA PRO A 147 10.43 -8.84 -18.72
C PRO A 147 11.44 -9.34 -17.69
N VAL A 148 11.02 -10.26 -16.81
CA VAL A 148 11.86 -10.88 -15.78
C VAL A 148 12.24 -12.32 -16.12
N LEU A 149 11.90 -12.81 -17.32
CA LEU A 149 12.29 -14.14 -17.78
C LEU A 149 13.82 -14.22 -17.86
N ASN A 150 14.39 -15.29 -17.28
CA ASN A 150 15.84 -15.51 -17.18
C ASN A 150 16.61 -14.36 -16.51
N LYS A 151 15.95 -13.56 -15.66
CA LYS A 151 16.61 -12.53 -14.86
C LYS A 151 16.87 -13.05 -13.45
N ARG A 152 18.08 -12.79 -12.98
CA ARG A 152 18.54 -13.04 -11.61
C ARG A 152 19.40 -11.84 -11.20
N PHE A 153 19.14 -11.29 -10.02
CA PHE A 153 19.84 -10.14 -9.46
C PHE A 153 20.55 -10.57 -8.17
N ASN A 154 21.78 -10.09 -7.95
CA ASN A 154 22.54 -10.49 -6.78
C ASN A 154 21.89 -9.93 -5.50
N THR A 155 21.77 -8.60 -5.41
CA THR A 155 21.21 -7.93 -4.24
C THR A 155 20.02 -7.05 -4.58
N CYS A 156 18.93 -7.21 -3.84
CA CYS A 156 17.69 -6.47 -4.07
C CYS A 156 17.23 -5.72 -2.83
N ALA A 157 16.71 -4.51 -3.05
CA ALA A 157 15.95 -3.78 -2.04
C ALA A 157 14.46 -3.82 -2.38
N VAL A 158 13.63 -4.15 -1.40
CA VAL A 158 12.19 -3.93 -1.46
C VAL A 158 11.84 -2.81 -0.49
N VAL A 159 11.31 -1.72 -1.03
CA VAL A 159 11.00 -0.50 -0.29
C VAL A 159 9.48 -0.40 -0.12
N GLY A 160 9.03 -0.66 1.11
CA GLY A 160 7.70 -0.34 1.59
C GLY A 160 7.56 1.16 1.87
N ASN A 161 6.36 1.58 2.28
CA ASN A 161 6.03 3.00 2.34
C ASN A 161 5.99 3.57 3.77
N SER A 162 6.38 2.80 4.79
CA SER A 162 6.22 3.22 6.19
C SER A 162 6.94 4.53 6.53
N GLY A 163 6.34 5.30 7.44
CA GLY A 163 6.92 6.51 8.03
C GLY A 163 8.28 6.32 8.71
N ILE A 164 8.66 5.08 9.05
CA ILE A 164 9.98 4.75 9.64
C ILE A 164 11.16 5.20 8.77
N LEU A 165 10.95 5.38 7.46
CA LEU A 165 12.00 5.86 6.57
C LEU A 165 12.32 7.35 6.76
N THR A 166 11.43 8.13 7.36
CA THR A 166 11.58 9.58 7.51
C THR A 166 12.80 9.92 8.38
N GLY A 167 13.82 10.55 7.80
CA GLY A 167 15.08 10.87 8.48
C GLY A 167 16.03 9.69 8.67
N SER A 168 15.75 8.53 8.04
CA SER A 168 16.59 7.33 8.13
C SER A 168 17.91 7.46 7.39
N HIS A 169 18.02 8.38 6.43
CA HIS A 169 19.20 8.54 5.57
C HIS A 169 19.57 7.28 4.76
N CYS A 170 18.64 6.33 4.58
CA CYS A 170 18.89 5.09 3.86
C CYS A 170 18.99 5.21 2.34
N GLY A 171 18.77 6.39 1.76
CA GLY A 171 18.74 6.58 0.32
C GLY A 171 20.02 6.16 -0.41
N PRO A 172 21.22 6.60 0.02
CA PRO A 172 22.48 6.16 -0.56
C PRO A 172 22.74 4.65 -0.46
N GLU A 173 22.24 3.99 0.59
CA GLU A 173 22.34 2.53 0.73
C GLU A 173 21.38 1.82 -0.24
N ILE A 174 20.12 2.27 -0.29
CA ILE A 174 19.08 1.72 -1.18
C ILE A 174 19.50 1.81 -2.66
N ASP A 175 20.16 2.90 -3.06
CA ASP A 175 20.56 3.09 -4.46
C ASP A 175 21.73 2.19 -4.91
N LYS A 176 22.44 1.54 -3.97
CA LYS A 176 23.54 0.59 -4.26
C LYS A 176 23.05 -0.79 -4.71
N TYR A 177 21.83 -1.20 -4.36
CA TYR A 177 21.30 -2.51 -4.72
C TYR A 177 21.13 -2.67 -6.23
N ASP A 178 21.32 -3.90 -6.73
CA ASP A 178 21.23 -4.21 -8.16
C ASP A 178 19.82 -3.98 -8.71
N PHE A 179 18.80 -4.28 -7.89
CA PHE A 179 17.41 -4.09 -8.25
C PHE A 179 16.58 -3.53 -7.09
N VAL A 180 15.85 -2.43 -7.34
CA VAL A 180 15.00 -1.77 -6.34
C VAL A 180 13.52 -1.90 -6.71
N PHE A 181 12.76 -2.59 -5.85
CA PHE A 181 11.30 -2.70 -5.90
C PHE A 181 10.67 -1.61 -5.01
N ARG A 182 9.69 -0.88 -5.54
CA ARG A 182 8.90 0.13 -4.82
C ARG A 182 7.41 -0.17 -4.90
N CYS A 183 6.66 0.33 -3.93
CA CYS A 183 5.24 0.04 -3.81
C CYS A 183 4.37 1.26 -4.14
N ASN A 184 3.35 1.06 -4.98
CA ASN A 184 2.23 1.96 -5.20
C ASN A 184 2.65 3.36 -5.69
N PHE A 185 3.60 3.41 -6.62
CA PHE A 185 4.07 4.64 -7.26
C PHE A 185 4.50 5.71 -6.25
N ALA A 186 5.13 5.26 -5.16
CA ALA A 186 5.51 6.13 -4.05
C ALA A 186 6.55 7.18 -4.51
N PRO A 187 6.42 8.44 -4.05
CA PRO A 187 7.31 9.51 -4.47
C PRO A 187 8.73 9.33 -3.91
N THR A 188 9.74 9.63 -4.72
CA THR A 188 11.16 9.52 -4.31
C THR A 188 11.88 10.87 -4.31
N GLU A 189 11.53 11.79 -5.21
CA GLU A 189 12.37 12.96 -5.51
C GLU A 189 12.69 13.84 -4.29
N VAL A 190 11.66 14.22 -3.54
CA VAL A 190 11.82 15.06 -2.33
C VAL A 190 12.26 14.25 -1.11
N PHE A 191 12.16 12.92 -1.15
CA PHE A 191 12.50 11.99 -0.07
C PHE A 191 13.81 11.23 -0.34
N ARG A 192 14.55 11.60 -1.39
CA ARG A 192 15.69 10.84 -1.92
C ARG A 192 16.78 10.53 -0.89
N ARG A 193 16.96 11.40 0.11
CA ARG A 193 17.94 11.18 1.18
C ARG A 193 17.60 9.94 2.01
N ASP A 194 16.31 9.68 2.19
CA ASP A 194 15.80 8.61 3.03
C ASP A 194 15.48 7.35 2.22
N VAL A 195 14.92 7.51 1.02
CA VAL A 195 14.37 6.38 0.24
C VAL A 195 15.11 6.09 -1.06
N GLY A 196 16.09 6.91 -1.43
CA GLY A 196 16.86 6.78 -2.67
C GLY A 196 16.09 7.27 -3.90
N ARG A 197 16.75 7.25 -5.07
CA ARG A 197 16.15 7.57 -6.38
C ARG A 197 15.99 6.35 -7.28
N ARG A 198 16.84 5.33 -7.13
CA ARG A 198 16.86 4.15 -7.99
C ARG A 198 15.53 3.42 -7.91
N THR A 199 14.96 3.12 -9.07
CA THR A 199 13.70 2.38 -9.18
C THR A 199 13.83 1.47 -10.39
N ASN A 200 13.81 0.17 -10.17
CA ASN A 200 13.80 -0.82 -11.25
C ASN A 200 12.40 -1.39 -11.46
N LEU A 201 11.60 -1.43 -10.40
CA LEU A 201 10.18 -1.75 -10.45
C LEU A 201 9.41 -0.85 -9.48
N THR A 202 8.26 -0.35 -9.91
CA THR A 202 7.24 0.15 -8.97
C THR A 202 5.87 -0.42 -9.32
N THR A 203 5.12 -0.85 -8.30
CA THR A 203 3.71 -1.21 -8.53
C THR A 203 2.86 0.03 -8.75
N PHE A 204 1.75 -0.12 -9.48
CA PHE A 204 0.82 0.95 -9.78
C PHE A 204 -0.62 0.42 -9.71
N ASN A 205 -1.30 0.63 -8.58
CA ASN A 205 -2.73 0.39 -8.50
C ASN A 205 -3.45 1.43 -9.39
N PRO A 206 -4.33 1.02 -10.33
CA PRO A 206 -5.03 1.98 -11.19
C PRO A 206 -5.73 3.12 -10.44
N SER A 207 -6.22 2.90 -9.21
CA SER A 207 -6.84 3.96 -8.39
C SER A 207 -5.91 5.14 -8.05
N ILE A 208 -4.60 5.02 -8.27
CA ILE A 208 -3.63 6.12 -8.19
C ILE A 208 -3.98 7.23 -9.18
N LEU A 209 -4.50 6.90 -10.38
CA LEU A 209 -4.94 7.91 -11.34
C LEU A 209 -6.09 8.75 -10.79
N GLU A 210 -7.09 8.11 -10.20
CA GLU A 210 -8.22 8.81 -9.58
C GLU A 210 -7.75 9.70 -8.43
N LYS A 211 -6.90 9.15 -7.55
CA LYS A 211 -6.48 9.82 -6.32
C LYS A 211 -5.50 10.97 -6.54
N TYR A 212 -4.59 10.86 -7.50
CA TYR A 212 -3.46 11.79 -7.63
C TYR A 212 -3.36 12.48 -9.00
N TYR A 213 -4.08 11.99 -10.01
CA TYR A 213 -4.02 12.53 -11.37
C TYR A 213 -5.41 12.84 -11.92
N ASN A 214 -6.42 12.98 -11.06
CA ASN A 214 -7.77 13.42 -11.42
C ASN A 214 -8.34 12.69 -12.66
N ASN A 215 -8.15 11.38 -12.72
CA ASN A 215 -8.55 10.53 -13.86
C ASN A 215 -8.07 11.02 -15.24
N LEU A 216 -6.96 11.77 -15.30
CA LEU A 216 -6.39 12.31 -16.53
C LEU A 216 -7.36 13.21 -17.31
N LEU A 217 -8.29 13.87 -16.60
CA LEU A 217 -9.36 14.68 -17.22
C LEU A 217 -8.86 15.97 -17.85
N THR A 218 -7.73 16.51 -17.39
CA THR A 218 -7.16 17.77 -17.91
C THR A 218 -5.82 17.56 -18.60
N ILE A 219 -5.44 18.49 -19.49
CA ILE A 219 -4.12 18.49 -20.14
C ILE A 219 -3.00 18.55 -19.08
N GLN A 220 -3.19 19.33 -18.02
CA GLN A 220 -2.20 19.43 -16.95
C GLN A 220 -2.02 18.10 -16.20
N ASP A 221 -3.12 17.41 -15.88
CA ASP A 221 -3.08 16.12 -15.19
C ASP A 221 -2.38 15.05 -16.05
N ARG A 222 -2.69 15.04 -17.35
CA ARG A 222 -2.04 14.17 -18.35
C ARG A 222 -0.55 14.43 -18.46
N ASN A 223 -0.15 15.70 -18.54
CA ASN A 223 1.25 16.10 -18.56
C ASN A 223 1.98 15.72 -17.27
N ASN A 224 1.35 15.93 -16.12
CA ASN A 224 1.92 15.53 -14.82
C ASN A 224 2.16 14.03 -14.77
N PHE A 225 1.19 13.22 -15.21
CA PHE A 225 1.33 11.77 -15.26
C PHE A 225 2.42 11.33 -16.24
N PHE A 226 2.44 11.91 -17.45
CA PHE A 226 3.48 11.67 -18.45
C PHE A 226 4.88 11.95 -17.89
N LEU A 227 5.07 13.10 -17.22
CA LEU A 227 6.35 13.47 -16.61
C LEU A 227 6.74 12.52 -15.47
N SER A 228 5.79 12.07 -14.66
CA SER A 228 6.05 11.05 -13.62
C SER A 228 6.51 9.72 -14.23
N LEU A 229 5.88 9.28 -15.33
CA LEU A 229 6.28 8.08 -16.05
C LEU A 229 7.64 8.23 -16.74
N LYS A 230 7.93 9.40 -17.32
CA LYS A 230 9.21 9.68 -17.96
C LYS A 230 10.39 9.57 -16.99
N LYS A 231 10.19 9.90 -15.71
CA LYS A 231 11.20 9.75 -14.65
C LYS A 231 11.53 8.29 -14.31
N LEU A 232 10.64 7.35 -14.61
CA LEU A 232 10.91 5.92 -14.42
C LEU A 232 11.89 5.36 -15.46
N ASP A 233 12.14 6.08 -16.56
CA ASP A 233 13.00 5.64 -17.66
C ASP A 233 12.68 4.20 -18.08
N GLY A 234 13.63 3.27 -18.02
CA GLY A 234 13.45 1.85 -18.39
C GLY A 234 12.89 0.94 -17.29
N ALA A 235 12.41 1.47 -16.17
CA ALA A 235 11.86 0.67 -15.06
C ALA A 235 10.57 -0.05 -15.44
N ILE A 236 10.23 -1.09 -14.68
CA ILE A 236 8.97 -1.82 -14.80
C ILE A 236 7.88 -1.12 -14.00
N LEU A 237 6.79 -0.77 -14.68
CA LEU A 237 5.54 -0.36 -14.05
C LEU A 237 4.61 -1.57 -13.96
N TRP A 238 4.44 -2.09 -12.74
CA TRP A 238 3.69 -3.32 -12.49
C TRP A 238 2.25 -3.02 -12.05
N ILE A 239 1.27 -3.25 -12.93
CA ILE A 239 -0.10 -2.72 -12.84
C ILE A 239 -1.11 -3.85 -12.54
N PRO A 240 -1.45 -4.12 -11.28
CA PRO A 240 -2.41 -5.16 -10.90
C PRO A 240 -3.88 -4.74 -11.14
N ALA A 241 -4.27 -4.64 -12.40
CA ALA A 241 -5.61 -4.22 -12.81
C ALA A 241 -6.71 -5.23 -12.43
N PHE A 242 -6.37 -6.51 -12.28
CA PHE A 242 -7.33 -7.60 -12.03
C PHE A 242 -7.43 -8.01 -10.55
N PHE A 243 -7.02 -7.15 -9.62
CA PHE A 243 -7.18 -7.44 -8.19
C PHE A 243 -8.51 -6.93 -7.64
N PHE A 244 -8.97 -5.75 -8.06
CA PHE A 244 -10.19 -5.09 -7.56
C PHE A 244 -11.08 -4.60 -8.69
N HIS A 245 -12.37 -4.96 -8.66
CA HIS A 245 -13.33 -4.51 -9.67
C HIS A 245 -13.47 -2.99 -9.75
N THR A 246 -13.18 -2.27 -8.66
CA THR A 246 -13.17 -0.80 -8.64
C THR A 246 -12.12 -0.18 -9.56
N SER A 247 -11.14 -0.98 -10.00
CA SER A 247 -10.13 -0.52 -10.97
C SER A 247 -10.62 -0.55 -12.43
N ALA A 248 -11.80 -1.12 -12.71
CA ALA A 248 -12.25 -1.41 -14.08
C ALA A 248 -12.30 -0.17 -14.99
N THR A 249 -12.95 0.90 -14.54
CA THR A 249 -13.13 2.14 -15.31
C THR A 249 -11.81 2.85 -15.52
N VAL A 250 -11.06 3.05 -14.43
CA VAL A 250 -9.76 3.74 -14.45
C VAL A 250 -8.71 2.98 -15.25
N THR A 251 -8.80 1.64 -15.31
CA THR A 251 -7.93 0.82 -16.17
C THR A 251 -8.14 1.14 -17.65
N ARG A 252 -9.37 1.45 -18.10
CA ARG A 252 -9.62 1.85 -19.50
C ARG A 252 -8.93 3.17 -19.81
N THR A 253 -9.08 4.17 -18.94
CA THR A 253 -8.39 5.46 -19.07
C THR A 253 -6.87 5.30 -19.11
N LEU A 254 -6.32 4.43 -18.25
CA LEU A 254 -4.89 4.13 -18.22
C LEU A 254 -4.41 3.47 -19.52
N VAL A 255 -5.19 2.52 -20.04
CA VAL A 255 -4.90 1.84 -21.32
C VAL A 255 -4.91 2.83 -22.48
N ASP A 256 -5.93 3.68 -22.57
CA ASP A 256 -6.04 4.67 -23.65
C ASP A 256 -4.86 5.66 -23.60
N PHE A 257 -4.47 6.11 -22.40
CA PHE A 257 -3.29 6.97 -22.24
C PHE A 257 -2.01 6.30 -22.76
N PHE A 258 -1.77 5.03 -22.44
CA PHE A 258 -0.56 4.33 -22.91
C PHE A 258 -0.58 4.03 -24.41
N VAL A 259 -1.76 3.77 -24.99
CA VAL A 259 -1.90 3.61 -26.45
C VAL A 259 -1.59 4.93 -27.16
N GLU A 260 -2.12 6.04 -26.66
CA GLU A 260 -1.88 7.38 -27.21
C GLU A 260 -0.39 7.78 -27.17
N HIS A 261 0.32 7.43 -26.10
CA HIS A 261 1.74 7.77 -25.91
C HIS A 261 2.69 6.63 -26.27
N LYS A 262 2.23 5.66 -27.08
CA LYS A 262 3.03 4.50 -27.47
C LYS A 262 4.32 4.95 -28.16
N GLY A 263 5.46 4.43 -27.69
CA GLY A 263 6.78 4.77 -28.20
C GLY A 263 7.39 6.08 -27.65
N GLN A 264 6.64 6.87 -26.87
CA GLN A 264 7.13 8.11 -26.27
C GLN A 264 7.75 7.91 -24.88
N LEU A 265 7.41 6.80 -24.22
CA LEU A 265 7.89 6.42 -22.89
C LEU A 265 8.70 5.14 -22.98
N LYS A 266 9.80 5.08 -22.22
CA LYS A 266 10.67 3.89 -22.11
C LYS A 266 10.21 2.88 -21.06
N VAL A 267 9.22 3.26 -20.24
CA VAL A 267 8.72 2.45 -19.13
C VAL A 267 8.21 1.10 -19.65
N GLN A 268 8.60 0.02 -18.98
CA GLN A 268 8.17 -1.33 -19.33
C GLN A 268 6.88 -1.64 -18.59
N LEU A 269 5.80 -1.96 -19.31
CA LEU A 269 4.51 -2.27 -18.71
C LEU A 269 4.42 -3.76 -18.38
N ALA A 270 3.99 -4.07 -17.16
CA ALA A 270 3.70 -5.43 -16.72
C ALA A 270 2.31 -5.47 -16.08
N TRP A 271 1.48 -6.42 -16.50
CA TRP A 271 0.07 -6.53 -16.13
C TRP A 271 -0.18 -7.94 -15.57
N PRO A 272 0.04 -8.18 -14.26
CA PRO A 272 -0.23 -9.48 -13.66
C PRO A 272 -1.71 -9.87 -13.83
N GLY A 273 -1.95 -11.15 -14.08
CA GLY A 273 -3.29 -11.73 -14.10
C GLY A 273 -3.82 -12.06 -12.71
N ASN A 274 -4.66 -13.08 -12.62
CA ASN A 274 -5.21 -13.61 -11.37
C ASN A 274 -4.19 -14.50 -10.64
N ILE A 275 -3.24 -13.88 -9.94
CA ILE A 275 -2.11 -14.59 -9.30
C ILE A 275 -2.27 -14.78 -7.79
N MET A 276 -3.16 -14.03 -7.13
CA MET A 276 -3.18 -14.00 -5.68
C MET A 276 -3.63 -15.32 -5.07
N GLN A 277 -4.37 -16.15 -5.80
CA GLN A 277 -4.69 -17.52 -5.35
C GLN A 277 -3.45 -18.37 -5.09
N TYR A 278 -2.39 -18.23 -5.89
CA TYR A 278 -1.13 -18.96 -5.74
C TYR A 278 -0.32 -18.40 -4.57
N VAL A 279 -0.18 -17.07 -4.53
CA VAL A 279 0.54 -16.35 -3.49
C VAL A 279 -0.11 -16.60 -2.11
N ASN A 280 -1.43 -16.53 -2.03
CA ASN A 280 -2.18 -16.79 -0.80
C ASN A 280 -1.99 -18.23 -0.30
N ARG A 281 -1.89 -19.22 -1.20
CA ARG A 281 -1.67 -20.63 -0.80
C ARG A 281 -0.33 -20.81 -0.09
N TYR A 282 0.75 -20.20 -0.60
CA TYR A 282 2.05 -20.22 0.07
C TYR A 282 1.97 -19.57 1.46
N TRP A 283 1.50 -18.33 1.56
CA TRP A 283 1.45 -17.61 2.83
C TRP A 283 0.52 -18.24 3.86
N LYS A 284 -0.54 -18.92 3.41
CA LYS A 284 -1.40 -19.72 4.30
C LYS A 284 -0.64 -20.85 4.99
N THR A 285 0.39 -21.44 4.36
CA THR A 285 1.25 -22.45 5.01
C THR A 285 2.11 -21.87 6.13
N LYS A 286 2.38 -20.56 6.08
CA LYS A 286 3.08 -19.79 7.10
C LYS A 286 2.11 -19.13 8.10
N GLN A 287 0.89 -19.67 8.22
CA GLN A 287 -0.17 -19.19 9.12
C GLN A 287 -0.58 -17.73 8.88
N LEU A 288 -0.37 -17.21 7.66
CA LEU A 288 -0.81 -15.88 7.25
C LEU A 288 -1.99 -15.99 6.29
N SER A 289 -3.18 -15.65 6.79
CA SER A 289 -4.42 -15.73 6.01
C SER A 289 -5.30 -14.48 6.15
N PRO A 290 -4.82 -13.29 5.76
CA PRO A 290 -5.64 -12.09 5.74
C PRO A 290 -6.69 -12.16 4.62
N LYS A 291 -7.69 -11.27 4.69
CA LYS A 291 -8.58 -11.01 3.53
C LYS A 291 -7.76 -10.61 2.30
N ARG A 292 -6.70 -9.81 2.51
CA ARG A 292 -5.77 -9.37 1.47
C ARG A 292 -4.35 -9.26 2.01
N LEU A 293 -3.41 -9.91 1.35
CA LEU A 293 -1.98 -9.66 1.54
C LEU A 293 -1.64 -8.23 1.10
N SER A 294 -0.65 -7.63 1.75
CA SER A 294 -0.14 -6.32 1.35
C SER A 294 0.65 -6.37 0.04
N THR A 295 0.80 -5.22 -0.61
CA THR A 295 1.72 -5.07 -1.74
C THR A 295 3.17 -5.37 -1.34
N GLY A 296 3.57 -5.04 -0.11
CA GLY A 296 4.94 -5.24 0.36
C GLY A 296 5.33 -6.72 0.40
N ILE A 297 4.49 -7.57 1.00
CA ILE A 297 4.75 -9.01 1.07
C ILE A 297 4.61 -9.69 -0.31
N LEU A 298 3.76 -9.17 -1.19
CA LEU A 298 3.72 -9.58 -2.59
C LEU A 298 5.03 -9.25 -3.30
N MET A 299 5.59 -8.05 -3.14
CA MET A 299 6.88 -7.68 -3.73
C MET A 299 8.03 -8.53 -3.18
N PHE A 300 8.00 -8.86 -1.88
CA PHE A 300 8.94 -9.84 -1.33
C PHE A 300 8.81 -11.21 -2.02
N THR A 301 7.58 -11.68 -2.23
CA THR A 301 7.31 -12.96 -2.93
C THR A 301 7.90 -12.95 -4.34
N LEU A 302 7.69 -11.87 -5.11
CA LEU A 302 8.27 -11.76 -6.46
C LEU A 302 9.79 -11.66 -6.42
N ALA A 303 10.34 -10.85 -5.50
CA ALA A 303 11.79 -10.69 -5.35
C ALA A 303 12.48 -12.01 -4.97
N SER A 304 11.83 -12.89 -4.19
CA SER A 304 12.40 -14.19 -3.79
C SER A 304 12.74 -15.11 -4.96
N SER A 305 12.08 -14.95 -6.10
CA SER A 305 12.37 -15.72 -7.32
C SER A 305 13.42 -15.06 -8.21
N LEU A 306 13.63 -13.76 -8.06
CA LEU A 306 14.46 -12.93 -8.94
C LEU A 306 15.79 -12.53 -8.31
N CYS A 307 15.96 -12.68 -7.00
CA CYS A 307 17.10 -12.15 -6.26
C CYS A 307 17.90 -13.27 -5.58
N ASP A 308 19.18 -13.03 -5.28
CA ASP A 308 19.99 -13.92 -4.45
C ASP A 308 20.03 -13.48 -2.98
N GLN A 309 19.74 -12.21 -2.71
CA GLN A 309 19.62 -11.65 -1.37
C GLN A 309 18.63 -10.47 -1.35
N ILE A 310 17.80 -10.38 -0.32
CA ILE A 310 16.75 -9.36 -0.19
C ILE A 310 16.93 -8.53 1.09
N HIS A 311 16.83 -7.22 0.93
CA HIS A 311 16.83 -6.23 2.01
C HIS A 311 15.52 -5.45 1.98
N LEU A 312 14.87 -5.32 3.13
CA LEU A 312 13.58 -4.67 3.31
C LEU A 312 13.75 -3.34 4.02
N TYR A 313 13.16 -2.29 3.45
CA TYR A 313 13.13 -0.94 3.99
C TYR A 313 11.68 -0.46 4.06
N GLY A 314 11.29 0.26 5.12
CA GLY A 314 9.94 0.82 5.21
C GLY A 314 8.84 -0.22 5.49
N PHE A 315 9.19 -1.35 6.12
CA PHE A 315 8.27 -2.39 6.58
C PHE A 315 8.05 -2.25 8.09
N TRP A 316 7.24 -1.27 8.48
CA TRP A 316 6.91 -1.02 9.89
C TRP A 316 5.46 -0.51 9.98
N PRO A 317 4.50 -1.34 10.42
CA PRO A 317 3.08 -1.02 10.38
C PRO A 317 2.58 -0.35 11.67
N PHE A 318 3.44 0.38 12.38
CA PHE A 318 3.10 0.98 13.67
C PHE A 318 3.36 2.49 13.68
N GLY A 319 2.59 3.22 14.50
CA GLY A 319 2.60 4.69 14.56
C GLY A 319 3.64 5.29 15.51
N TRP A 320 4.67 4.53 15.85
CA TRP A 320 5.74 4.94 16.75
C TRP A 320 7.07 4.39 16.26
N ASP A 321 8.15 5.12 16.46
CA ASP A 321 9.50 4.73 16.06
C ASP A 321 10.08 3.71 17.05
N PRO A 322 10.60 2.56 16.57
CA PRO A 322 11.05 1.49 17.45
C PRO A 322 12.25 1.86 18.34
N ASN A 323 13.05 2.84 17.95
CA ASN A 323 14.29 3.22 18.65
C ASN A 323 14.08 4.40 19.61
N THR A 324 13.17 5.32 19.26
CA THR A 324 12.98 6.59 19.96
C THR A 324 11.62 6.71 20.64
N GLY A 325 10.66 5.85 20.32
CA GLY A 325 9.27 5.90 20.78
C GLY A 325 8.47 7.11 20.27
N LYS A 326 9.04 7.94 19.38
CA LYS A 326 8.37 9.11 18.81
C LYS A 326 7.27 8.69 17.84
N GLU A 327 6.22 9.50 17.73
CA GLU A 327 5.14 9.25 16.77
C GLU A 327 5.68 9.25 15.32
N LEU A 328 5.20 8.28 14.54
CA LEU A 328 5.48 8.16 13.10
C LEU A 328 4.20 8.31 12.29
N PRO A 329 4.25 8.96 11.11
CA PRO A 329 3.17 8.89 10.15
C PRO A 329 3.03 7.48 9.57
N TYR A 330 1.90 7.19 8.93
CA TYR A 330 1.70 5.90 8.28
C TYR A 330 2.60 5.76 7.05
N HIS A 331 2.70 6.81 6.23
CA HIS A 331 3.65 6.87 5.11
C HIS A 331 4.77 7.88 5.31
N TYR A 332 5.96 7.60 4.77
CA TYR A 332 7.07 8.56 4.76
C TYR A 332 6.78 9.85 3.97
N TYR A 333 5.79 9.81 3.07
CA TYR A 333 5.35 10.94 2.26
C TYR A 333 4.07 11.62 2.78
N ASP A 334 3.56 11.21 3.94
CA ASP A 334 2.50 11.97 4.60
C ASP A 334 3.06 13.31 5.09
N LYS A 335 2.18 14.33 5.21
CA LYS A 335 2.60 15.64 5.70
C LYS A 335 3.08 15.53 7.15
N LYS A 336 4.10 16.32 7.51
CA LYS A 336 4.60 16.37 8.90
C LYS A 336 3.45 16.67 9.86
N GLY A 337 3.32 15.86 10.92
CA GLY A 337 2.23 15.96 11.91
C GLY A 337 0.94 15.21 11.53
N THR A 338 0.88 14.54 10.38
CA THR A 338 -0.21 13.61 10.07
C THR A 338 -0.21 12.45 11.09
N LYS A 339 -1.33 12.27 11.79
CA LYS A 339 -1.50 11.16 12.74
C LYS A 339 -1.54 9.83 12.00
N PHE A 340 -0.95 8.80 12.61
CA PHE A 340 -1.00 7.43 12.11
C PHE A 340 -2.46 6.96 11.94
N THR A 341 -2.74 6.27 10.85
CA THR A 341 -4.08 5.74 10.55
C THR A 341 -4.10 4.22 10.65
N THR A 342 -5.18 3.67 11.20
CA THR A 342 -5.40 2.22 11.35
C THR A 342 -6.37 1.65 10.32
N LYS A 343 -6.83 2.44 9.34
CA LYS A 343 -7.81 2.00 8.32
C LYS A 343 -7.38 0.76 7.54
N TRP A 344 -6.09 0.50 7.43
CA TRP A 344 -5.56 -0.71 6.79
C TRP A 344 -6.03 -2.01 7.49
N GLN A 345 -6.40 -1.97 8.78
CA GLN A 345 -6.87 -3.12 9.56
C GLN A 345 -8.16 -3.74 9.01
N GLU A 346 -8.94 -2.98 8.24
CA GLU A 346 -10.19 -3.46 7.63
C GLU A 346 -9.93 -4.53 6.55
N SER A 347 -8.75 -4.50 5.92
CA SER A 347 -8.40 -5.32 4.76
C SER A 347 -7.14 -6.16 4.94
N HIS A 348 -6.21 -5.73 5.78
CA HIS A 348 -4.86 -6.30 5.90
C HIS A 348 -4.54 -6.74 7.33
N GLN A 349 -3.61 -7.68 7.47
CA GLN A 349 -3.03 -8.08 8.76
C GLN A 349 -1.55 -7.66 8.83
N LEU A 350 -1.27 -6.36 8.65
CA LEU A 350 0.11 -5.86 8.54
C LEU A 350 1.00 -6.20 9.76
N PRO A 351 0.53 -6.18 11.03
CA PRO A 351 1.33 -6.63 12.16
C PRO A 351 1.72 -8.11 12.08
N THR A 352 0.82 -8.97 11.59
CA THR A 352 1.09 -10.40 11.39
C THR A 352 2.09 -10.62 10.25
N GLU A 353 1.95 -9.88 9.15
CA GLU A 353 2.95 -9.86 8.06
C GLU A 353 4.32 -9.44 8.60
N PHE A 354 4.38 -8.34 9.36
CA PHE A 354 5.61 -7.84 9.97
C PHE A 354 6.25 -8.88 10.89
N LYS A 355 5.46 -9.54 11.76
CA LYS A 355 5.97 -10.58 12.66
C LYS A 355 6.65 -11.72 11.90
N LEU A 356 6.10 -12.13 10.76
CA LEU A 356 6.70 -13.14 9.90
C LEU A 356 7.99 -12.65 9.24
N LEU A 357 7.99 -11.43 8.69
CA LEU A 357 9.19 -10.83 8.10
C LEU A 357 10.30 -10.63 9.15
N PHE A 358 9.93 -10.28 10.37
CA PHE A 358 10.86 -10.13 11.49
C PHE A 358 11.45 -11.48 11.92
N LYS A 359 10.64 -12.55 11.95
CA LYS A 359 11.16 -13.90 12.15
C LYS A 359 12.14 -14.31 11.03
N MET A 360 11.78 -14.06 9.78
CA MET A 360 12.67 -14.32 8.63
C MET A 360 13.96 -13.49 8.69
N HIS A 361 13.91 -12.30 9.29
CA HIS A 361 15.10 -11.51 9.58
C HIS A 361 16.02 -12.19 10.59
N ALA A 362 15.47 -12.66 11.72
CA ALA A 362 16.22 -13.40 12.73
C ALA A 362 16.83 -14.70 12.19
N ASP A 363 16.11 -15.39 11.29
CA ASP A 363 16.57 -16.62 10.64
C ASP A 363 17.63 -16.36 9.53
N GLY A 364 17.96 -15.09 9.25
CA GLY A 364 18.95 -14.70 8.24
C GLY A 364 18.46 -14.80 6.79
N VAL A 365 17.16 -15.02 6.58
CA VAL A 365 16.54 -15.19 5.25
C VAL A 365 16.46 -13.86 4.49
N LEU A 366 16.19 -12.78 5.19
CA LEU A 366 16.14 -11.41 4.65
C LEU A 366 16.74 -10.43 5.66
N LYS A 367 17.19 -9.26 5.21
CA LYS A 367 17.53 -8.17 6.15
C LYS A 367 16.34 -7.23 6.28
N LEU A 368 15.88 -6.96 7.50
CA LEU A 368 14.82 -5.99 7.77
C LEU A 368 15.42 -4.77 8.46
N SER A 369 15.44 -3.63 7.76
CA SER A 369 16.03 -2.39 8.27
C SER A 369 15.00 -1.58 9.06
N LEU A 370 15.26 -1.39 10.37
CA LEU A 370 14.39 -0.68 11.33
C LEU A 370 15.08 0.51 12.02
N SER A 371 16.26 0.90 11.55
CA SER A 371 17.08 1.98 12.10
C SER A 371 17.62 2.87 10.98
N HIS A 372 18.28 3.96 11.36
CA HIS A 372 18.94 4.84 10.40
C HIS A 372 20.12 4.12 9.74
N CYS A 373 20.35 4.41 8.47
CA CYS A 373 21.51 3.92 7.73
C CYS A 373 22.72 4.83 7.95
N ALA A 374 23.91 4.26 7.73
CA ALA A 374 25.21 4.91 7.96
C ALA A 374 25.65 5.82 6.79
#